data_AF-M6HSE7-F1
#
_entry.id   AF-M6HSE7-F1
#
_cell.length_a   1.000
_cell.length_b   1.000
_cell.length_c   1.000
_cell.angle_alpha   90.00
_cell.angle_beta   90.00
_cell.angle_gamma   90.00
#
_symmetry.space_group_name_H-M   'P 1'
#
loop_
_entity.id
_entity.type
_entity.pdbx_description
1 polymer ?
#
loop_
_entity_poly.entity_id
_entity_poly.type
_entity_poly.pdbx_seq_one_letter_code
_entity_poly.pdbx_strand_id
1 'polypeptide(L)'
;NASNNLTGSTTQSGFSFPNPFGTEIAVVGTITTNDYRNGTLVETSIQNFTYDSYGFTTSVVESLGSHTITNTSQVSNDVAGWRMGRVTRSRKNVDGTWVVDTQLGYTGDNLTSQTQFPTSASPLTTTFGYDSFGNVVSVTEPSGGVSFLTYDPVFNHFPVTKTNTLGHVTTTNYDFATG
;
A
#
# COMPACT_ATOMS: atom_id res chain seq x y z
N ASN A 1 -4.67 32.70 34.32
CA ASN A 1 -5.27 32.52 33.00
C ASN A 1 -4.81 31.16 32.47
N ALA A 2 -5.42 30.10 33.00
CA ALA A 2 -5.13 28.71 32.63
C ALA A 2 -6.51 28.09 32.37
N SER A 3 -6.94 28.13 31.12
CA SER A 3 -8.21 27.53 30.71
C SER A 3 -8.09 26.02 30.90
N ASN A 4 -8.64 25.52 32.00
CA ASN A 4 -8.85 24.11 32.37
C ASN A 4 -9.62 23.37 31.27
N ASN A 5 -8.99 23.10 30.13
CA ASN A 5 -9.54 22.21 29.12
C ASN A 5 -8.87 20.85 29.28
N LEU A 6 -9.34 20.08 30.27
CA LEU A 6 -8.87 18.72 30.49
C LEU A 6 -9.32 17.88 29.29
N THR A 7 -8.36 17.42 28.49
CA THR A 7 -8.58 16.39 27.47
C THR A 7 -8.26 15.02 28.06
N GLY A 8 -9.03 14.01 27.68
CA GLY A 8 -8.80 12.62 28.08
C GLY A 8 -9.21 11.68 26.96
N SER A 9 -8.59 10.50 26.90
CA SER A 9 -8.92 9.47 25.91
C SER A 9 -8.90 8.09 26.54
N THR A 10 -9.78 7.20 26.09
CA THR A 10 -9.78 5.78 26.47
C THR A 10 -9.80 4.92 25.22
N THR A 11 -8.89 3.93 25.14
CA THR A 11 -8.82 2.98 24.05
C THR A 11 -9.07 1.56 24.56
N GLN A 12 -9.96 0.84 23.88
CA GLN A 12 -10.23 -0.57 24.11
C GLN A 12 -9.96 -1.37 22.85
N SER A 13 -9.31 -2.52 22.98
CA SER A 13 -9.03 -3.42 21.85
C SER A 13 -9.59 -4.82 22.13
N GLY A 14 -10.30 -5.38 21.16
CA GLY A 14 -10.74 -6.77 21.14
C GLY A 14 -9.88 -7.59 20.19
N PHE A 15 -9.63 -8.86 20.51
CA PHE A 15 -8.79 -9.76 19.71
C PHE A 15 -9.62 -10.92 19.12
N SER A 16 -9.18 -11.45 17.99
CA SER A 16 -9.76 -12.60 17.29
C SER A 16 -8.68 -13.58 16.83
N PHE A 17 -9.10 -14.80 16.49
CA PHE A 17 -8.23 -15.91 16.09
C PHE A 17 -8.68 -16.43 14.71
N PRO A 18 -8.16 -15.88 13.61
CA PRO A 18 -8.67 -16.16 12.26
C PRO A 18 -8.16 -17.48 11.66
N ASN A 19 -7.14 -18.12 12.25
CA ASN A 19 -6.49 -19.29 11.70
C ASN A 19 -7.17 -20.62 12.12
N PRO A 20 -7.59 -21.49 11.17
CA PRO A 20 -8.10 -22.84 11.48
C PRO A 20 -7.00 -23.90 11.71
N PHE A 21 -5.72 -23.60 11.43
CA PHE A 21 -4.61 -24.57 11.39
C PHE A 21 -3.89 -24.80 12.73
N GLY A 22 -4.55 -24.57 13.87
CA GLY A 22 -4.06 -24.98 15.20
C GLY A 22 -2.96 -24.13 15.83
N THR A 23 -2.34 -23.20 15.10
CA THR A 23 -1.52 -22.13 15.68
C THR A 23 -2.38 -20.89 15.90
N GLU A 24 -2.70 -20.58 17.15
CA GLU A 24 -3.46 -19.38 17.51
C GLU A 24 -2.61 -18.12 17.23
N ILE A 25 -2.92 -17.43 16.14
CA ILE A 25 -2.48 -16.04 15.95
C ILE A 25 -3.60 -15.16 16.51
N ALA A 26 -3.34 -14.48 17.61
CA ALA A 26 -4.22 -13.43 18.10
C ALA A 26 -4.01 -12.17 17.27
N VAL A 27 -5.05 -11.70 16.59
CA VAL A 27 -5.06 -10.43 15.85
C VAL A 27 -6.10 -9.50 16.45
N VAL A 28 -5.94 -8.19 16.24
CA VAL A 28 -6.92 -7.21 16.75
C VAL A 28 -8.17 -7.26 15.86
N GLY A 29 -9.35 -7.49 16.43
CA GLY A 29 -10.62 -7.45 15.69
C GLY A 29 -11.22 -6.05 15.62
N THR A 30 -11.28 -5.36 16.76
CA THR A 30 -11.88 -4.03 16.88
C THR A 30 -11.10 -3.17 17.85
N ILE A 31 -10.91 -1.88 17.51
CA ILE A 31 -10.40 -0.86 18.40
C ILE A 31 -11.47 0.22 18.54
N THR A 32 -11.85 0.55 19.78
CA THR A 32 -12.74 1.67 20.09
C THR A 32 -11.97 2.70 20.89
N THR A 33 -11.91 3.93 20.39
CA THR A 33 -11.31 5.08 21.06
C THR A 33 -12.38 6.11 21.35
N ASN A 34 -12.52 6.50 22.62
CA ASN A 34 -13.43 7.56 23.06
C ASN A 34 -12.61 8.75 23.54
N ASP A 35 -12.86 9.93 22.97
CA ASP A 35 -12.19 11.17 23.34
C ASP A 35 -13.13 12.09 24.12
N TYR A 36 -12.61 12.66 25.20
CA TYR A 36 -13.35 13.46 26.17
C TYR A 36 -12.76 14.87 26.29
N ARG A 37 -13.62 15.87 26.45
CA ARG A 37 -13.25 17.23 26.87
C ARG A 37 -14.05 17.61 28.10
N ASN A 38 -13.34 17.99 29.15
CA ASN A 38 -13.92 18.37 30.45
C ASN A 38 -14.85 17.28 31.02
N GLY A 39 -14.50 16.00 30.82
CA GLY A 39 -15.27 14.84 31.27
C GLY A 39 -16.46 14.45 30.37
N THR A 40 -16.78 15.25 29.34
CA THR A 40 -17.85 14.94 28.38
C THR A 40 -17.27 14.23 27.16
N LEU A 41 -17.93 13.15 26.72
CA LEU A 41 -17.59 12.45 25.48
C LEU A 41 -17.80 13.39 24.29
N VAL A 42 -16.77 13.55 23.47
CA VAL A 42 -16.79 14.39 22.28
C VAL A 42 -16.84 13.54 21.02
N GLU A 43 -16.17 12.40 21.02
CA GLU A 43 -15.97 11.62 19.82
C GLU A 43 -15.73 10.14 20.16
N THR A 44 -16.26 9.26 19.33
CA THR A 44 -15.98 7.83 19.35
C THR A 44 -15.48 7.44 17.97
N SER A 45 -14.25 6.93 17.89
CA SER A 45 -13.70 6.26 16.71
C SER A 45 -13.76 4.75 16.92
N ILE A 46 -14.27 4.02 15.93
CA ILE A 46 -14.32 2.56 15.92
C ILE A 46 -13.58 2.07 14.68
N GLN A 47 -12.54 1.25 14.87
CA GLN A 47 -11.84 0.56 13.78
C GLN A 47 -12.15 -0.92 13.83
N ASN A 48 -12.66 -1.49 12.74
CA ASN A 48 -12.89 -2.92 12.57
C ASN A 48 -11.93 -3.50 11.54
N PHE A 49 -11.31 -4.63 11.88
CA PHE A 49 -10.32 -5.30 11.07
C PHE A 49 -10.87 -6.64 10.58
N THR A 50 -10.53 -6.99 9.34
CA THR A 50 -10.75 -8.33 8.79
C THR A 50 -9.46 -8.84 8.18
N TYR A 51 -9.31 -10.15 8.17
CA TYR A 51 -8.08 -10.84 7.81
C TYR A 51 -8.37 -11.99 6.84
N ASP A 52 -7.37 -12.40 6.07
CA ASP A 52 -7.38 -13.69 5.39
C ASP A 52 -7.04 -14.84 6.36
N SER A 53 -7.04 -16.08 5.87
CA SER A 53 -6.73 -17.28 6.65
C SER A 53 -5.28 -17.36 7.15
N TYR A 54 -4.39 -16.52 6.62
CA TYR A 54 -2.99 -16.44 7.01
C TYR A 54 -2.70 -15.25 7.93
N GLY A 55 -3.73 -14.49 8.31
CA GLY A 55 -3.64 -13.36 9.23
C GLY A 55 -3.24 -12.04 8.55
N PHE A 56 -3.25 -11.95 7.22
CA PHE A 56 -3.04 -10.67 6.53
C PHE A 56 -4.32 -9.85 6.50
N THR A 57 -4.23 -8.56 6.84
CA THR A 57 -5.39 -7.65 6.87
C THR A 57 -5.97 -7.43 5.48
N THR A 58 -7.27 -7.68 5.30
CA THR A 58 -7.99 -7.50 4.04
C THR A 58 -8.96 -6.32 4.04
N SER A 59 -9.40 -5.87 5.22
CA SER A 59 -10.20 -4.64 5.38
C SER A 59 -9.95 -3.99 6.73
N VAL A 60 -9.87 -2.67 6.72
CA VAL A 60 -9.95 -1.81 7.91
C VAL A 60 -11.07 -0.80 7.68
N VAL A 61 -12.09 -0.85 8.53
CA VAL A 61 -13.22 0.08 8.52
C VAL A 61 -13.10 0.99 9.74
N GLU A 62 -12.84 2.26 9.52
CA GLU A 62 -12.85 3.29 10.56
C GLU A 62 -14.15 4.07 10.49
N SER A 63 -14.87 4.15 11.60
CA SER A 63 -16.12 4.89 11.74
C SER A 63 -15.97 5.99 12.79
N LEU A 64 -16.30 7.22 12.39
CA LEU A 64 -16.28 8.42 13.21
C LEU A 64 -17.66 9.08 13.16
N GLY A 65 -18.51 8.76 14.13
CA GLY A 65 -19.94 9.11 14.06
C GLY A 65 -20.60 8.53 12.81
N SER A 66 -21.10 9.38 11.91
CA SER A 66 -21.70 8.96 10.63
C SER A 66 -20.68 8.79 9.50
N HIS A 67 -19.45 9.26 9.67
CA HIS A 67 -18.41 9.14 8.65
C HIS A 67 -17.74 7.78 8.72
N THR A 68 -17.45 7.19 7.57
CA THR A 68 -16.79 5.89 7.46
C THR A 68 -15.72 5.92 6.39
N ILE A 69 -14.52 5.49 6.77
CA ILE A 69 -13.40 5.25 5.86
C ILE A 69 -13.15 3.74 5.83
N THR A 70 -13.23 3.14 4.65
CA THR A 70 -12.93 1.71 4.45
C THR A 70 -11.71 1.56 3.55
N ASN A 71 -10.64 0.99 4.09
CA ASN A 71 -9.47 0.58 3.32
C ASN A 71 -9.53 -0.93 3.11
N THR A 72 -9.50 -1.39 1.86
CA THR A 72 -9.46 -2.83 1.52
C THR A 72 -8.19 -3.19 0.79
N SER A 73 -7.66 -4.38 1.06
CA SER A 73 -6.52 -4.97 0.36
C SER A 73 -6.86 -6.39 -0.11
N GLN A 74 -6.63 -6.67 -1.38
CA GLN A 74 -6.60 -8.03 -1.91
C GLN A 74 -5.19 -8.57 -1.78
N VAL A 75 -5.04 -9.74 -1.18
CA VAL A 75 -3.76 -10.36 -0.85
C VAL A 75 -3.67 -11.71 -1.55
N SER A 76 -2.52 -11.97 -2.18
CA SER A 76 -2.16 -13.26 -2.77
C SER A 76 -1.18 -13.98 -1.85
N ASN A 77 -1.43 -15.28 -1.66
CA ASN A 77 -0.64 -16.18 -0.85
C ASN A 77 -0.30 -17.42 -1.70
N ASP A 78 0.94 -17.50 -2.16
CA ASP A 78 1.50 -18.63 -2.90
C ASP A 78 2.40 -19.44 -1.96
N VAL A 79 1.80 -20.47 -1.36
CA VAL A 79 2.47 -21.37 -0.43
C VAL A 79 3.54 -22.21 -1.13
N ALA A 80 3.33 -22.57 -2.41
CA ALA A 80 4.28 -23.39 -3.16
C ALA A 80 5.55 -22.61 -3.51
N GLY A 81 5.39 -21.34 -3.88
CA GLY A 81 6.47 -20.41 -4.17
C GLY A 81 7.00 -19.63 -2.97
N TRP A 82 6.54 -19.95 -1.74
CA TRP A 82 6.91 -19.26 -0.50
C TRP A 82 6.71 -17.73 -0.54
N ARG A 83 5.69 -17.27 -1.27
CA ARG A 83 5.34 -15.85 -1.42
C ARG A 83 4.02 -15.59 -0.71
N MET A 84 4.10 -15.10 0.52
CA MET A 84 2.93 -14.82 1.37
C MET A 84 2.68 -13.31 1.46
N GLY A 85 1.42 -12.90 1.64
CA GLY A 85 1.08 -11.52 1.98
C GLY A 85 1.21 -10.51 0.84
N ARG A 86 1.27 -10.94 -0.41
CA ARG A 86 1.49 -10.02 -1.54
C ARG A 86 0.21 -9.29 -1.90
N VAL A 87 0.17 -7.97 -1.71
CA VAL A 87 -0.97 -7.15 -2.12
C VAL A 87 -1.10 -7.11 -3.64
N THR A 88 -2.28 -7.43 -4.16
CA THR A 88 -2.60 -7.36 -5.60
C THR A 88 -3.55 -6.22 -5.95
N ARG A 89 -4.29 -5.70 -4.97
CA ARG A 89 -5.14 -4.51 -5.13
C ARG A 89 -5.39 -3.82 -3.81
N SER A 90 -5.32 -2.49 -3.79
CA SER A 90 -5.65 -1.65 -2.64
C SER A 90 -6.74 -0.67 -3.03
N ARG A 91 -7.74 -0.48 -2.17
CA ARG A 91 -8.84 0.47 -2.40
C ARG A 91 -9.20 1.23 -1.15
N LYS A 92 -9.59 2.49 -1.31
CA LYS A 92 -10.08 3.36 -0.24
C LYS A 92 -11.45 3.90 -0.60
N ASN A 93 -12.42 3.67 0.26
CA ASN A 93 -13.75 4.25 0.21
C ASN A 93 -13.91 5.24 1.37
N VAL A 94 -14.49 6.40 1.09
CA VAL A 94 -14.85 7.42 2.08
C VAL A 94 -16.33 7.72 1.88
N ASP A 95 -17.14 7.45 2.90
CA ASP A 95 -18.57 7.73 2.91
C ASP A 95 -19.33 7.21 1.68
N GLY A 96 -19.01 5.98 1.26
CA GLY A 96 -19.63 5.33 0.10
C GLY A 96 -18.95 5.63 -1.24
N THR A 97 -18.02 6.58 -1.30
CA THR A 97 -17.31 6.96 -2.52
C THR A 97 -15.90 6.36 -2.57
N TRP A 98 -15.58 5.62 -3.64
CA TRP A 98 -14.21 5.17 -3.89
C TRP A 98 -13.34 6.36 -4.29
N VAL A 99 -12.29 6.61 -3.48
CA VAL A 99 -11.33 7.70 -3.69
C VAL A 99 -9.96 7.20 -4.14
N VAL A 100 -9.67 5.91 -3.92
CA VAL A 100 -8.46 5.24 -4.39
C VAL A 100 -8.82 3.82 -4.82
N ASP A 101 -8.30 3.40 -5.96
CA ASP A 101 -8.32 2.02 -6.42
C ASP A 101 -7.07 1.77 -7.27
N THR A 102 -6.19 0.90 -6.79
CA THR A 102 -4.91 0.58 -7.43
C THR A 102 -4.72 -0.93 -7.44
N GLN A 103 -4.46 -1.49 -8.62
CA GLN A 103 -4.14 -2.89 -8.83
C GLN A 103 -2.67 -3.04 -9.22
N LEU A 104 -2.04 -4.10 -8.75
CA LEU A 104 -0.65 -4.44 -8.97
C LEU A 104 -0.55 -5.81 -9.65
N GLY A 105 0.19 -5.87 -10.76
CA GLY A 105 0.49 -7.10 -11.49
C GLY A 105 1.94 -7.52 -11.26
N TYR A 106 2.16 -8.83 -11.09
CA TYR A 106 3.47 -9.37 -10.78
C TYR A 106 3.82 -10.56 -11.67
N THR A 107 5.11 -10.70 -11.96
CA THR A 107 5.71 -11.90 -12.54
C THR A 107 6.90 -12.30 -11.70
N GLY A 108 6.87 -13.47 -11.07
CA GLY A 108 7.88 -13.84 -10.07
C GLY A 108 7.84 -12.86 -8.90
N ASP A 109 8.94 -12.17 -8.62
CA ASP A 109 9.02 -11.14 -7.57
C ASP A 109 8.93 -9.70 -8.11
N ASN A 110 8.90 -9.54 -9.44
CA ASN A 110 8.90 -8.24 -10.08
C ASN A 110 7.47 -7.69 -10.25
N LEU A 111 7.29 -6.41 -9.95
CA LEU A 111 6.07 -5.66 -10.22
C LEU A 111 6.02 -5.27 -11.70
N THR A 112 5.24 -5.96 -12.51
CA THR A 112 5.22 -5.74 -13.97
C THR A 112 4.18 -4.71 -14.41
N SER A 113 3.15 -4.47 -13.60
CA SER A 113 2.16 -3.43 -13.88
C SER A 113 1.57 -2.80 -12.62
N GLN A 114 1.21 -1.52 -12.74
CA GLN A 114 0.40 -0.81 -11.77
C GLN A 114 -0.74 -0.12 -12.51
N THR A 115 -1.97 -0.49 -12.20
CA THR A 115 -3.18 0.08 -12.80
C THR A 115 -3.95 0.88 -11.76
N GLN A 116 -4.15 2.17 -12.02
CA GLN A 116 -5.04 3.01 -11.23
C GLN A 116 -6.42 3.04 -11.89
N PHE A 117 -7.49 3.02 -11.09
CA PHE A 117 -8.88 3.10 -11.56
C PHE A 117 -9.53 4.39 -11.05
N PRO A 118 -9.41 5.51 -11.79
CA PRO A 118 -10.12 6.74 -11.44
C PRO A 118 -11.64 6.56 -11.56
N THR A 119 -12.40 7.26 -10.72
CA THR A 119 -13.88 7.14 -10.65
C THR A 119 -14.59 7.55 -11.94
N SER A 120 -13.96 8.42 -12.75
CA SER A 120 -14.59 8.99 -13.95
C SER A 120 -13.67 9.00 -15.17
N ALA A 121 -12.71 8.07 -15.24
CA ALA A 121 -11.84 7.90 -16.39
C ALA A 121 -11.48 6.43 -16.62
N SER A 122 -10.90 6.13 -17.77
CA SER A 122 -10.39 4.81 -18.09
C SER A 122 -9.24 4.41 -17.14
N PRO A 123 -9.03 3.10 -16.92
CA PRO A 123 -7.90 2.62 -16.14
C PRO A 123 -6.57 3.11 -16.72
N LEU A 124 -5.69 3.61 -15.85
CA LEU A 124 -4.37 4.11 -16.21
C LEU A 124 -3.34 3.08 -15.80
N THR A 125 -2.68 2.44 -16.77
CA THR A 125 -1.72 1.36 -16.50
C THR A 125 -0.30 1.82 -16.84
N THR A 126 0.57 1.77 -15.84
CA THR A 126 2.02 1.87 -16.01
C THR A 126 2.61 0.45 -16.01
N THR A 127 3.51 0.15 -16.92
CA THR A 127 4.21 -1.15 -16.97
C THR A 127 5.71 -0.99 -16.81
N PHE A 128 6.34 -2.02 -16.25
CA PHE A 128 7.75 -2.02 -15.91
C PHE A 128 8.45 -3.21 -16.57
N GLY A 129 9.56 -2.94 -17.24
CA GLY A 129 10.48 -3.94 -17.76
C GLY A 129 11.70 -4.06 -16.85
N TYR A 130 12.21 -5.28 -16.69
CA TYR A 130 13.31 -5.60 -15.79
C TYR A 130 14.45 -6.31 -16.51
N ASP A 131 15.67 -6.07 -16.07
CA ASP A 131 16.81 -6.93 -16.42
C ASP A 131 16.83 -8.23 -15.60
N SER A 132 17.84 -9.08 -15.84
CA SER A 132 18.01 -10.35 -15.12
C SER A 132 18.38 -10.20 -13.64
N PHE A 133 18.76 -9.00 -13.21
CA PHE A 133 19.14 -8.68 -11.83
C PHE A 133 17.97 -8.04 -11.06
N GLY A 134 16.84 -7.80 -11.72
CA GLY A 134 15.66 -7.20 -11.10
C GLY A 134 15.67 -5.67 -11.09
N ASN A 135 16.55 -5.03 -11.87
CA ASN A 135 16.50 -3.57 -12.02
C ASN A 135 15.55 -3.16 -13.14
N VAL A 136 14.89 -2.01 -12.97
CA VAL A 136 13.92 -1.47 -13.94
C VAL A 136 14.67 -0.87 -15.13
N VAL A 137 14.55 -1.47 -16.31
CA VAL A 137 15.17 -0.98 -17.56
C VAL A 137 14.20 -0.23 -18.45
N SER A 138 12.90 -0.40 -18.26
CA SER A 138 11.89 0.37 -18.97
C SER A 138 10.67 0.67 -18.11
N VAL A 139 10.08 1.85 -18.34
CA VAL A 139 8.81 2.27 -17.76
C VAL A 139 7.93 2.77 -18.89
N THR A 140 6.79 2.11 -19.10
CA THR A 140 5.78 2.55 -20.07
C THR A 140 4.64 3.22 -19.33
N GLU A 141 4.43 4.50 -19.58
CA GLU A 141 3.35 5.28 -19.00
C GLU A 141 2.00 4.97 -19.66
N PRO A 142 0.86 5.27 -19.00
CA PRO A 142 -0.47 5.04 -19.57
C PRO A 142 -0.71 5.77 -20.90
N SER A 143 0.01 6.86 -21.15
CA SER A 143 -0.03 7.61 -22.42
C SER A 143 0.69 6.90 -23.58
N GLY A 144 1.36 5.78 -23.32
CA GLY A 144 2.18 5.04 -24.28
C GLY A 144 3.63 5.53 -24.37
N GLY A 145 3.99 6.61 -23.66
CA GLY A 145 5.38 7.07 -23.59
C GLY A 145 6.27 6.09 -22.83
N VAL A 146 7.45 5.78 -23.37
CA VAL A 146 8.40 4.84 -22.76
C VAL A 146 9.66 5.59 -22.31
N SER A 147 10.05 5.38 -21.06
CA SER A 147 11.35 5.81 -20.54
C SER A 147 12.25 4.59 -20.36
N PHE A 148 13.55 4.77 -20.59
CA PHE A 148 14.55 3.71 -20.45
C PHE A 148 15.59 4.07 -19.41
N LEU A 149 16.08 3.06 -18.72
CA LEU A 149 17.20 3.17 -17.78
C LEU A 149 18.27 2.16 -18.17
N THR A 150 19.53 2.56 -18.06
CA THR A 150 20.67 1.65 -18.14
C THR A 150 21.46 1.72 -16.86
N TYR A 151 22.09 0.60 -16.50
CA TYR A 151 22.84 0.47 -15.26
C TYR A 151 24.34 0.36 -15.53
N ASP A 152 25.12 0.60 -14.50
CA ASP A 152 26.57 0.47 -14.54
C ASP A 152 26.98 -0.96 -14.90
N PRO A 153 28.07 -1.15 -15.66
CA PRO A 153 28.46 -2.48 -16.13
C PRO A 153 29.14 -3.35 -15.05
N VAL A 154 29.47 -2.79 -13.88
CA VAL A 154 30.28 -3.49 -12.86
C VAL A 154 29.38 -4.20 -11.86
N PHE A 155 28.45 -3.46 -11.27
CA PHE A 155 27.51 -3.91 -10.25
C PHE A 155 26.10 -4.10 -10.78
N ASN A 156 25.78 -3.50 -11.94
CA ASN A 156 24.45 -3.52 -12.53
C ASN A 156 23.39 -3.09 -11.50
N HIS A 157 23.64 -1.97 -10.81
CA HIS A 157 22.74 -1.47 -9.76
C HIS A 157 22.62 0.05 -9.75
N PHE A 158 23.63 0.75 -10.26
CA PHE A 158 23.64 2.20 -10.32
C PHE A 158 23.14 2.68 -11.69
N PRO A 159 22.03 3.44 -11.76
CA PRO A 159 21.47 3.88 -13.04
C PRO A 159 22.35 4.96 -13.69
N VAL A 160 23.08 4.60 -14.74
CA VAL A 160 24.03 5.50 -15.42
C VAL A 160 23.40 6.35 -16.52
N THR A 161 22.32 5.86 -17.15
CA THR A 161 21.55 6.68 -18.09
C THR A 161 20.05 6.56 -17.83
N LYS A 162 19.35 7.67 -18.03
CA LYS A 162 17.90 7.75 -18.07
C LYS A 162 17.48 8.48 -19.33
N THR A 163 16.75 7.81 -20.19
CA THR A 163 16.14 8.38 -21.39
C THR A 163 14.67 8.61 -21.12
N ASN A 164 14.21 9.86 -21.18
CA ASN A 164 12.79 10.16 -21.00
C ASN A 164 11.98 9.84 -22.28
N THR A 165 10.66 9.96 -22.18
CA THR A 165 9.73 9.69 -23.28
C THR A 165 9.90 10.59 -24.50
N LEU A 166 10.58 11.73 -24.37
CA LEU A 166 10.89 12.67 -25.44
C LEU A 166 12.26 12.41 -26.07
N GLY A 167 13.01 11.41 -25.58
CA GLY A 167 14.35 11.07 -26.05
C GLY A 167 15.48 11.89 -25.42
N HIS A 168 15.19 12.76 -24.44
CA HIS A 168 16.24 13.43 -23.70
C HIS A 168 16.95 12.44 -22.76
N VAL A 169 18.27 12.43 -22.84
CA VAL A 169 19.13 11.54 -22.05
C VAL A 169 19.76 12.34 -20.93
N THR A 170 19.62 11.84 -19.71
CA THR A 170 20.40 12.27 -18.55
C THR A 170 21.40 11.17 -18.23
N THR A 171 22.67 11.53 -18.14
CA THR A 171 23.76 10.62 -17.77
C THR A 171 24.26 10.98 -16.38
N THR A 172 24.49 9.98 -15.56
CA THR A 172 25.06 10.12 -14.22
C THR A 172 26.28 9.22 -14.11
N ASN A 173 27.39 9.80 -13.68
CA ASN A 173 28.64 9.07 -13.45
C ASN A 173 28.80 8.86 -11.95
N TYR A 174 29.10 7.63 -11.56
CA TYR A 174 29.32 7.26 -10.17
C TYR A 174 30.82 7.05 -9.93
N ASP A 175 31.34 7.64 -8.86
CA ASP A 175 32.65 7.30 -8.33
C ASP A 175 32.49 6.15 -7.33
N PHE A 176 32.76 4.94 -7.80
CA PHE A 176 32.66 3.73 -6.99
C PHE A 176 33.71 3.66 -5.87
N ALA A 177 34.67 4.58 -5.81
CA ALA A 177 35.68 4.62 -4.75
C ALA A 177 35.14 5.17 -3.42
N THR A 178 34.06 5.97 -3.43
CA THR A 178 33.58 6.65 -2.21
C THR A 178 32.19 6.24 -1.73
N GLY A 179 31.48 5.37 -2.46
CA GLY A 179 30.12 4.92 -2.10
C GLY A 179 29.05 5.88 -2.57
#